data_AF-A0A7C7UJ21-F1
#
_entry.id   AF-A0A7C7UJ21-F1
#
_cell.length_a   1.000
_cell.length_b   1.000
_cell.length_c   1.000
_cell.angle_alpha   90.00
_cell.angle_beta   90.00
_cell.angle_gamma   90.00
#
_symmetry.space_group_name_H-M   'P 1'
#
loop_
_entity.id
_entity.type
_entity.pdbx_description
1 polymer ?
#
loop_
_entity_poly.entity_id
_entity_poly.type
_entity_poly.pdbx_seq_one_letter_code
_entity_poly.pdbx_strand_id
1 'polypeptide(L)'
;MRKNLSIHSVMSTWLGVAVLLMQSLVHAGTDTLERIEWKKAPIRLELVVGQEQRIEFPAAVKVGVPATVQGVLRTQSVNGVVY
;
A
#
# COMPACT_ATOMS: atom_id res chain seq x y z
N MET A 1 35.21 -12.77 -40.68
CA MET A 1 35.27 -12.50 -39.22
C MET A 1 34.30 -11.36 -38.86
N ARG A 2 32.97 -11.59 -38.89
CA ARG A 2 31.93 -10.54 -38.70
C ARG A 2 30.61 -11.08 -38.10
N LYS A 3 30.68 -12.14 -37.27
CA LYS A 3 29.47 -12.74 -36.65
C LYS A 3 29.34 -12.35 -35.17
N ASN A 4 30.47 -12.18 -34.46
CA ASN A 4 30.48 -12.00 -33.01
C ASN A 4 29.89 -10.64 -32.58
N LEU A 5 30.18 -9.55 -33.31
CA LEU A 5 29.69 -8.20 -32.97
C LEU A 5 28.15 -8.08 -33.05
N SER A 6 27.51 -8.86 -33.93
CA SER A 6 26.05 -8.89 -34.07
C SER A 6 25.36 -9.62 -32.91
N ILE A 7 25.97 -10.68 -32.38
CA ILE A 7 25.40 -11.50 -31.31
C ILE A 7 25.38 -10.72 -29.98
N HIS A 8 26.45 -9.97 -29.67
CA HIS A 8 26.49 -9.14 -28.46
C HIS A 8 25.45 -8.02 -28.49
N SER A 9 25.23 -7.39 -29.65
CA SER A 9 24.19 -6.38 -29.81
C SER A 9 22.79 -6.96 -29.63
N VAL A 10 22.51 -8.12 -30.23
CA VAL A 10 21.22 -8.82 -30.07
C VAL A 10 21.00 -9.20 -28.61
N MET A 11 22.02 -9.76 -27.96
CA MET A 11 21.93 -10.19 -26.55
C MET A 11 21.73 -9.01 -25.59
N SER A 12 22.38 -7.87 -25.85
CA SER A 12 22.16 -6.64 -25.09
C SER A 12 20.74 -6.11 -25.26
N THR A 13 20.18 -6.18 -26.47
CA THR A 13 18.78 -5.76 -26.72
C THR A 13 17.81 -6.68 -25.99
N TRP A 14 18.02 -8.00 -26.02
CA TRP A 14 17.17 -8.96 -25.29
C TRP A 14 17.28 -8.80 -23.77
N LEU A 15 18.47 -8.53 -23.24
CA LEU A 15 18.65 -8.25 -21.82
C LEU A 15 17.91 -6.95 -21.42
N GLY A 16 17.99 -5.91 -22.24
CA GLY A 16 17.24 -4.67 -22.04
C GLY A 16 15.73 -4.90 -22.04
N VAL A 17 15.21 -5.70 -22.99
CA VAL A 17 13.79 -6.08 -23.05
C VAL A 17 13.39 -6.90 -21.82
N ALA A 18 14.22 -7.85 -21.38
CA ALA A 18 13.93 -8.65 -20.19
C ALA A 18 13.85 -7.79 -18.91
N VAL A 19 14.79 -6.85 -18.75
CA VAL A 19 14.75 -5.87 -17.64
C VAL A 19 13.52 -4.97 -17.76
N LEU A 20 13.17 -4.54 -18.97
CA LEU A 20 11.98 -3.71 -19.22
C LEU A 20 10.66 -4.44 -18.90
N LEU A 21 10.62 -5.76 -19.10
CA LEU A 21 9.48 -6.61 -18.75
C LEU A 21 9.41 -6.91 -17.25
N MET A 22 10.56 -7.03 -16.56
CA MET A 22 10.56 -7.27 -15.12
C MET A 22 9.98 -6.11 -14.31
N GLN A 23 10.15 -4.87 -14.76
CA GLN A 23 9.59 -3.69 -14.09
C GLN A 23 8.07 -3.55 -14.24
N SER A 24 7.41 -4.20 -15.22
CA SER A 24 5.94 -4.16 -15.33
C SER A 24 5.22 -5.01 -14.28
N LEU A 25 5.95 -5.87 -13.55
CA LEU A 25 5.40 -6.64 -12.43
C LEU A 25 5.28 -5.82 -11.14
N VAL A 26 5.93 -4.65 -11.07
CA VAL A 26 5.77 -3.72 -9.96
C VAL A 26 4.49 -2.92 -10.19
N HIS A 27 3.36 -3.48 -9.77
CA HIS A 27 2.13 -2.72 -9.61
C HIS A 27 2.24 -1.92 -8.31
N ALA A 28 2.43 -0.60 -8.40
CA ALA A 28 2.07 0.28 -7.30
C ALA A 28 0.54 0.23 -7.20
N GLY A 29 0.01 -0.44 -6.19
CA GLY A 29 -1.42 -0.40 -5.92
C GLY A 29 -1.82 1.05 -5.77
N THR A 30 -2.64 1.56 -6.69
CA THR A 30 -3.28 2.86 -6.52
C THR A 30 -4.33 2.68 -5.43
N ASP A 31 -3.90 2.73 -4.17
CA ASP A 31 -4.81 2.86 -3.04
C ASP A 31 -5.60 4.13 -3.28
N THR A 32 -6.79 3.95 -3.83
CA THR A 32 -7.67 5.05 -4.18
C THR A 32 -8.14 5.59 -2.85
N LEU A 33 -7.54 6.69 -2.40
CA LEU A 33 -7.83 7.27 -1.10
C LEU A 33 -9.31 7.63 -1.03
N GLU A 34 -10.09 6.80 -0.33
CA GLU A 34 -11.50 7.03 -0.13
C GLU A 34 -11.67 8.29 0.72
N ARG A 35 -12.23 9.35 0.12
CA ARG A 35 -12.52 10.59 0.85
C ARG A 35 -13.87 10.47 1.56
N ILE A 36 -13.82 10.31 2.87
CA ILE A 36 -15.00 10.32 3.74
C ILE A 36 -15.21 11.74 4.29
N GLU A 37 -16.32 12.38 3.94
CA GLU A 37 -16.73 13.65 4.57
C GLU A 37 -17.32 13.39 5.97
N TRP A 38 -16.76 14.04 6.99
CA TRP A 38 -17.22 13.84 8.36
C TRP A 38 -18.51 14.61 8.66
N LYS A 39 -19.60 13.88 8.87
CA LYS A 39 -20.94 14.44 9.18
C LYS A 39 -21.23 14.59 10.68
N LYS A 40 -20.19 14.80 11.51
CA LYS A 40 -20.29 14.84 12.98
C LYS A 40 -20.83 13.55 13.63
N ALA A 41 -20.70 12.42 12.93
CA ALA A 41 -21.02 11.09 13.43
C ALA A 41 -19.73 10.25 13.52
N PRO A 42 -19.65 9.23 14.41
CA PRO A 42 -18.52 8.30 14.42
C PRO A 42 -18.32 7.64 13.06
N ILE A 43 -17.08 7.62 12.58
CA ILE A 43 -16.70 6.92 11.33
C ILE A 43 -16.50 5.46 11.69
N ARG A 44 -17.23 4.55 11.02
CA ARG A 44 -17.02 3.12 11.17
C ARG A 44 -15.88 2.69 10.26
N LEU A 45 -14.94 1.96 10.84
CA LEU A 45 -13.78 1.42 10.15
C LEU A 45 -13.92 -0.09 10.14
N GLU A 46 -13.83 -0.69 8.96
CA GLU A 46 -13.70 -2.14 8.82
C GLU A 46 -12.23 -2.51 9.04
N LEU A 47 -12.00 -3.54 9.86
CA LEU A 47 -10.68 -4.06 10.16
C LEU A 47 -10.62 -5.52 9.70
N VAL A 48 -9.61 -5.85 8.91
CA VAL A 48 -9.40 -7.22 8.45
C VAL A 48 -8.52 -7.96 9.44
N VAL A 49 -8.96 -9.15 9.86
CA VAL A 49 -8.21 -9.98 10.81
C VAL A 49 -6.86 -10.39 10.19
N GLY A 50 -5.79 -10.25 10.97
CA GLY A 50 -4.44 -10.62 10.55
C GLY A 50 -3.72 -9.56 9.70
N GLN A 51 -4.31 -8.38 9.51
CA GLN A 51 -3.70 -7.27 8.80
C GLN A 51 -3.56 -6.04 9.71
N GLU A 52 -2.44 -5.33 9.56
CA GLU A 52 -2.28 -3.99 10.15
C GLU A 52 -2.95 -2.97 9.24
N GLN A 53 -3.64 -1.99 9.82
CA GLN A 53 -4.29 -0.93 9.07
C GLN A 53 -3.91 0.43 9.64
N ARG A 54 -3.37 1.31 8.78
CA ARG A 54 -2.98 2.68 9.13
C ARG A 54 -3.94 3.64 8.47
N ILE A 55 -4.57 4.52 9.25
CA ILE A 55 -5.55 5.49 8.75
C ILE A 55 -5.15 6.88 9.18
N GLU A 56 -5.05 7.78 8.20
CA GLU A 56 -4.70 9.19 8.43
C GLU A 56 -5.96 10.05 8.52
N PHE A 57 -6.01 10.90 9.54
CA PHE A 57 -7.02 11.90 9.77
C PHE A 57 -6.40 13.29 9.74
N PRO A 58 -7.14 14.33 9.32
CA PRO A 58 -6.62 15.70 9.24
C PRO A 58 -6.36 16.34 10.61
N ALA A 59 -6.78 15.69 11.71
CA ALA A 59 -6.59 16.16 13.08
C ALA A 59 -6.54 14.98 14.05
N ALA A 60 -6.15 15.24 15.30
CA ALA A 60 -6.16 14.24 16.36
C ALA A 60 -7.58 13.69 16.60
N VAL A 61 -7.71 12.37 16.71
CA VAL A 61 -8.99 11.67 16.89
C VAL A 61 -8.97 10.80 18.14
N LYS A 62 -10.16 10.62 18.73
CA LYS A 62 -10.40 9.58 19.73
C LYS A 62 -10.87 8.31 19.03
N VAL A 63 -10.38 7.17 19.49
CA VAL A 63 -10.76 5.86 18.94
C VAL A 63 -11.55 5.08 19.98
N GLY A 64 -12.68 4.52 19.55
CA GLY A 64 -13.47 3.59 20.35
C GLY A 64 -13.32 2.18 19.80
N VAL A 65 -13.07 1.21 20.68
CA VAL A 65 -12.94 -0.21 20.32
C VAL A 65 -14.08 -1.01 20.97
N PRO A 66 -14.82 -1.84 20.22
CA PRO A 66 -15.86 -2.69 20.78
C PRO A 66 -15.31 -3.64 21.86
N ALA A 67 -16.06 -3.82 22.94
CA ALA A 67 -15.63 -4.61 24.10
C ALA A 67 -15.17 -6.04 23.75
N THR A 68 -15.82 -6.67 22.76
CA THR A 68 -15.51 -8.03 22.30
C THR A 68 -14.07 -8.19 21.76
N VAL A 69 -13.46 -7.12 21.25
CA VAL A 69 -12.12 -7.17 20.63
C VAL A 69 -11.05 -6.38 21.39
N GLN A 70 -11.41 -5.67 22.47
CA GLN A 70 -10.48 -4.84 23.24
C GLN A 70 -9.23 -5.60 23.76
N GLY A 71 -9.34 -6.90 24.04
CA GLY A 71 -8.22 -7.72 24.52
C GLY A 71 -7.28 -8.24 23.44
N VAL A 72 -7.66 -8.14 22.16
CA VAL A 72 -6.92 -8.72 21.03
C VAL A 72 -6.53 -7.70 19.96
N LEU A 73 -7.23 -6.55 19.92
CA LEU A 73 -6.91 -5.44 19.02
C LEU A 73 -6.05 -4.42 19.76
N ARG A 74 -4.85 -4.16 19.24
CA ARG A 74 -4.05 -3.01 19.64
C ARG A 74 -4.47 -1.80 18.82
N THR A 75 -4.59 -0.65 19.47
CA THR A 75 -4.94 0.61 18.80
C THR A 75 -4.10 1.74 19.35
N GLN A 76 -3.55 2.58 18.47
CA GLN A 76 -2.75 3.74 18.82
C GLN A 76 -3.18 4.93 17.96
N SER A 77 -3.41 6.08 18.59
CA SER A 77 -3.71 7.34 17.89
C SER A 77 -2.61 8.34 18.17
N VAL A 78 -1.86 8.74 17.15
CA VAL A 78 -0.71 9.66 17.27
C VAL A 78 -0.75 10.66 16.12
N ASN A 79 -0.82 11.95 16.45
CA ASN A 79 -0.76 13.07 15.48
C ASN A 79 -1.76 12.94 14.31
N GLY A 80 -2.97 12.45 14.58
CA GLY A 80 -4.00 12.24 13.56
C GLY A 80 -3.86 10.94 12.77
N VAL A 81 -2.86 10.10 13.07
CA VAL A 81 -2.74 8.76 12.48
C VAL A 81 -3.21 7.72 13.49
N VAL A 82 -4.08 6.82 13.04
CA VAL A 82 -4.51 5.66 13.80
C VAL A 82 -3.80 4.42 13.25
N TYR A 83 -3.20 3.65 14.16
CA TYR A 83 -2.61 2.34 13.96
C TYR A 83 -3.38 1.29 14.77
#